data_AF-A0A497YDL0-F1
#
_entry.id   AF-A0A497YDL0-F1
#
_cell.length_a   1.000
_cell.length_b   1.000
_cell.length_c   1.000
_cell.angle_alpha   90.00
_cell.angle_beta   90.00
_cell.angle_gamma   90.00
#
_symmetry.space_group_name_H-M   'P 1'
#
loop_
_entity.id
_entity.type
_entity.pdbx_description
1 polymer ?
#
loop_
_entity_poly.entity_id
_entity_poly.type
_entity_poly.pdbx_seq_one_letter_code
_entity_poly.pdbx_strand_id
1 'polypeptide(L)'
;MGEISRELHDFILKNKNSMVEEWLATRGNHSNTVYSATASDDTVEKLRKESLGFIEAVTAIFIHDKEESLAYVEDWSSTIAKERAQQSVPLYEVMEHLGQLRKIYWTCVRHFFEEVDRANSQDALRWSEMLNDIFDFIIESFARHHHEAHQRLLASQQEVIDELSSPVIPIRKGVGILPLVGGIDTYRAKVILETALEESAKQQLTTLYIDLSAVPIVDTMVAHQLFQLMDSLRIIGVESVLSGIRPEIAQTAVTLGIDFKNIKVYANLMQALDALEH
;
A
#
# COMPACT_ATOMS: atom_id res chain seq x y z
N MET A 1 -10.22 -41.43 -1.31
CA MET A 1 -9.82 -41.31 0.12
C MET A 1 -10.51 -42.40 0.93
N GLY A 2 -9.90 -42.88 2.03
CA GLY A 2 -10.41 -44.01 2.82
C GLY A 2 -11.30 -43.59 3.99
N GLU A 3 -11.99 -44.55 4.60
CA GLU A 3 -12.89 -44.36 5.76
C GLU A 3 -12.18 -43.68 6.96
N ILE A 4 -10.89 -43.98 7.17
CA ILE A 4 -10.09 -43.39 8.24
C ILE A 4 -9.84 -41.89 8.06
N SER A 5 -9.69 -41.40 6.82
CA SER A 5 -9.54 -39.96 6.56
C SER A 5 -10.83 -39.20 6.90
N ARG A 6 -12.00 -39.84 6.71
CA ARG A 6 -13.28 -39.24 7.08
C ARG A 6 -13.45 -39.14 8.60
N GLU A 7 -13.03 -40.17 9.34
CA GLU A 7 -13.02 -40.08 10.80
C GLU A 7 -12.06 -39.01 11.33
N LEU A 8 -10.86 -38.88 10.74
CA LEU A 8 -9.93 -37.81 11.10
C LEU A 8 -10.57 -36.43 10.82
N HIS A 9 -11.20 -36.27 9.66
CA HIS A 9 -11.94 -35.05 9.31
C HIS A 9 -12.98 -34.71 10.38
N ASP A 10 -13.85 -35.66 10.72
CA ASP A 10 -14.93 -35.44 11.70
C ASP A 10 -14.37 -35.17 13.10
N PHE A 11 -13.27 -35.83 13.47
CA PHE A 11 -12.57 -35.60 14.73
C PHE A 11 -12.02 -34.18 14.83
N ILE A 12 -11.36 -33.67 13.78
CA ILE A 12 -10.83 -32.31 13.75
C ILE A 12 -11.98 -31.30 13.80
N LEU A 13 -13.06 -31.50 13.02
CA LEU A 13 -14.21 -30.59 13.05
C LEU A 13 -14.93 -30.57 14.41
N LYS A 14 -14.97 -31.71 15.13
CA LYS A 14 -15.50 -31.78 16.49
C LYS A 14 -14.65 -30.98 17.48
N ASN A 15 -13.33 -30.92 17.27
CA ASN A 15 -12.38 -30.28 18.18
C ASN A 15 -11.96 -28.86 17.78
N LYS A 16 -12.37 -28.36 16.60
CA LYS A 16 -11.95 -27.06 16.05
C LYS A 16 -12.12 -25.86 17.01
N ASN A 17 -13.18 -25.85 17.82
CA ASN A 17 -13.40 -24.77 18.78
C ASN A 17 -12.30 -24.73 19.84
N SER A 18 -11.94 -25.89 20.39
CA SER A 18 -10.84 -25.99 21.36
C SER A 18 -9.50 -25.59 20.74
N MET A 19 -9.27 -25.96 19.48
CA MET A 19 -8.06 -25.59 18.73
C MET A 19 -7.95 -24.07 18.56
N VAL A 20 -9.07 -23.40 18.25
CA VAL A 20 -9.10 -21.94 18.09
C VAL A 20 -8.89 -21.24 19.43
N GLU A 21 -9.50 -21.72 20.52
CA GLU A 21 -9.25 -21.13 21.84
C GLU A 21 -7.80 -21.30 22.30
N GLU A 22 -7.18 -22.45 22.02
CA GLU A 22 -5.75 -22.68 22.26
C GLU A 22 -4.89 -21.69 21.45
N TRP A 23 -5.21 -21.49 20.17
CA TRP A 23 -4.51 -20.54 19.30
C TRP A 23 -4.73 -19.09 19.72
N LEU A 24 -5.93 -18.70 20.14
CA LEU A 24 -6.19 -17.35 20.65
C LEU A 24 -5.40 -17.05 21.93
N ALA A 25 -5.10 -18.09 22.72
CA ALA A 25 -4.27 -17.98 23.92
C ALA A 25 -2.76 -17.85 23.61
N THR A 26 -2.30 -18.15 22.39
CA THR A 26 -0.90 -17.94 21.98
C THR A 26 -0.60 -16.51 21.51
N ARG A 27 -1.62 -15.64 21.46
CA ARG A 27 -1.45 -14.22 21.14
C ARG A 27 -0.60 -13.52 22.20
N GLY A 28 0.37 -12.72 21.75
CA GLY A 28 1.30 -12.01 22.62
C GLY A 28 1.02 -10.51 22.70
N ASN A 29 1.79 -9.79 23.53
CA ASN A 29 1.79 -8.32 23.59
C ASN A 29 2.60 -7.68 22.46
N HIS A 30 2.92 -8.42 21.41
CA HIS A 30 3.70 -7.90 20.30
C HIS A 30 2.74 -7.18 19.35
N SER A 31 3.09 -5.93 19.02
CA SER A 31 2.46 -5.05 18.04
C SER A 31 1.01 -4.61 18.33
N ASN A 32 0.62 -3.47 17.75
CA ASN A 32 -0.72 -2.87 17.87
C ASN A 32 -1.61 -3.40 16.73
N THR A 33 -1.58 -4.71 16.48
CA THR A 33 -2.25 -5.39 15.37
C THR A 33 -3.47 -6.16 15.85
N VAL A 34 -4.17 -6.77 14.89
CA VAL A 34 -5.31 -7.66 15.18
C VAL A 34 -4.95 -8.87 16.03
N TYR A 35 -3.68 -9.31 16.02
CA TYR A 35 -3.23 -10.48 16.80
C TYR A 35 -2.72 -10.14 18.21
N SER A 36 -2.78 -8.87 18.59
CA SER A 36 -2.38 -8.42 19.93
C SER A 36 -3.25 -9.05 21.02
N ALA A 37 -2.63 -9.38 22.16
CA ALA A 37 -3.36 -9.82 23.36
C ALA A 37 -4.30 -8.74 23.93
N THR A 38 -4.10 -7.46 23.56
CA THR A 38 -4.96 -6.34 23.96
C THR A 38 -5.98 -5.96 22.88
N ALA A 39 -6.18 -6.80 21.85
CA ALA A 39 -7.18 -6.57 20.82
C ALA A 39 -8.61 -6.52 21.41
N SER A 40 -9.50 -5.75 20.78
CA SER A 40 -10.90 -5.63 21.21
C SER A 40 -11.66 -6.95 21.09
N ASP A 41 -12.71 -7.14 21.89
CA ASP A 41 -13.57 -8.33 21.83
C ASP A 41 -14.11 -8.59 20.41
N ASP A 42 -14.49 -7.53 19.68
CA ASP A 42 -14.94 -7.63 18.29
C ASP A 42 -13.84 -8.15 17.35
N THR A 43 -12.59 -7.71 17.56
CA THR A 43 -11.44 -8.21 16.80
C THR A 43 -11.17 -9.68 17.12
N VAL A 44 -11.26 -10.06 18.39
CA VAL A 44 -11.06 -11.44 18.86
C VAL A 44 -12.14 -12.35 18.25
N GLU A 45 -13.40 -11.92 18.24
CA GLU A 45 -14.50 -12.69 17.65
C GLU A 45 -14.35 -12.83 16.13
N LYS A 46 -13.89 -11.78 15.46
CA LYS A 46 -13.56 -11.84 14.03
C LYS A 46 -12.45 -12.87 13.76
N LEU A 47 -11.34 -12.80 14.50
CA LEU A 47 -10.26 -13.77 14.40
C LEU A 47 -10.73 -15.20 14.66
N ARG A 48 -11.60 -15.40 15.65
CA ARG A 48 -12.21 -16.71 15.93
C ARG A 48 -12.95 -17.24 14.71
N LYS A 49 -13.83 -16.43 14.12
CA LYS A 49 -14.59 -16.83 12.93
C LYS A 49 -13.69 -17.17 11.75
N GLU A 50 -12.67 -16.35 11.50
CA GLU A 50 -11.70 -16.57 10.41
C GLU A 50 -10.89 -17.84 10.62
N SER A 51 -10.38 -18.07 11.83
CA SER A 51 -9.62 -19.28 12.18
C SER A 51 -10.47 -20.56 12.14
N LEU A 52 -11.75 -20.48 12.51
CA LEU A 52 -12.69 -21.59 12.34
C LEU A 52 -12.87 -21.95 10.86
N GLY A 53 -13.13 -20.93 10.02
CA GLY A 53 -13.25 -21.12 8.57
C GLY A 53 -11.98 -21.67 7.94
N PHE A 54 -10.80 -21.25 8.42
CA PHE A 54 -9.52 -21.81 8.01
C PHE A 54 -9.39 -23.30 8.35
N ILE A 55 -9.69 -23.69 9.59
CA ILE A 55 -9.62 -25.10 9.99
C ILE A 55 -10.57 -25.93 9.14
N GLU A 56 -11.80 -25.46 8.91
CA GLU A 56 -12.76 -26.14 8.03
C GLU A 56 -12.21 -26.30 6.60
N ALA A 57 -11.64 -25.24 6.03
CA ALA A 57 -11.04 -25.23 4.70
C ALA A 57 -9.90 -26.25 4.56
N VAL A 58 -8.97 -26.23 5.51
CA VAL A 58 -7.81 -27.15 5.52
C VAL A 58 -8.25 -28.59 5.76
N THR A 59 -9.26 -28.81 6.62
CA THR A 59 -9.73 -30.15 6.95
C THR A 59 -10.49 -30.80 5.79
N ALA A 60 -11.12 -30.00 4.92
CA ALA A 60 -11.82 -30.47 3.74
C ALA A 60 -10.94 -31.36 2.82
N ILE A 61 -9.62 -31.16 2.81
CA ILE A 61 -8.67 -31.95 2.01
C ILE A 61 -8.77 -33.45 2.29
N PHE A 62 -9.26 -33.87 3.45
CA PHE A 62 -9.35 -35.28 3.83
C PHE A 62 -10.55 -36.02 3.24
N ILE A 63 -11.52 -35.27 2.69
CA ILE A 63 -12.76 -35.84 2.14
C ILE A 63 -13.13 -35.33 0.74
N HIS A 64 -12.62 -34.18 0.32
CA HIS A 64 -12.87 -33.56 -0.99
C HIS A 64 -11.75 -33.86 -2.00
N ASP A 65 -12.00 -33.55 -3.28
CA ASP A 65 -10.93 -33.57 -4.27
C ASP A 65 -9.90 -32.45 -4.02
N LYS A 66 -8.66 -32.68 -4.46
CA LYS A 66 -7.56 -31.74 -4.28
C LYS A 66 -7.85 -30.40 -4.96
N GLU A 67 -8.42 -30.40 -6.16
CA GLU A 67 -8.69 -29.15 -6.90
C GLU A 67 -9.77 -28.31 -6.22
N GLU A 68 -10.86 -28.95 -5.76
CA GLU A 68 -11.95 -28.28 -5.04
C GLU A 68 -11.44 -27.65 -3.74
N SER A 69 -10.62 -28.38 -2.98
CA SER A 69 -10.05 -27.89 -1.72
C SER A 69 -9.10 -26.71 -1.93
N LEU A 70 -8.26 -26.77 -2.97
CA LEU A 70 -7.34 -25.68 -3.32
C LEU A 70 -8.08 -24.41 -3.72
N ALA A 71 -9.15 -24.52 -4.52
CA ALA A 71 -9.94 -23.35 -4.94
C ALA A 71 -10.60 -22.64 -3.74
N TYR A 72 -11.14 -23.40 -2.78
CA TYR A 72 -11.74 -22.81 -1.58
C TYR A 72 -10.70 -22.11 -0.69
N VAL A 73 -9.54 -22.76 -0.50
CA VAL A 73 -8.45 -22.22 0.28
C VAL A 73 -7.82 -20.98 -0.38
N GLU A 74 -7.78 -20.93 -1.71
CA GLU A 74 -7.31 -19.77 -2.48
C GLU A 74 -8.17 -18.53 -2.25
N ASP A 75 -9.50 -18.66 -2.34
CA ASP A 75 -10.43 -17.54 -2.12
C ASP A 75 -10.32 -17.00 -0.68
N TRP A 76 -10.27 -17.91 0.29
CA TRP A 76 -10.06 -17.57 1.69
C TRP A 76 -8.71 -16.84 1.87
N SER A 77 -7.62 -17.39 1.33
CA SER A 77 -6.27 -16.83 1.46
C SER A 77 -6.17 -15.45 0.83
N SER A 78 -6.75 -15.25 -0.36
CA SER A 78 -6.82 -13.96 -1.04
C SER A 78 -7.56 -12.91 -0.21
N THR A 79 -8.70 -13.29 0.37
CA THR A 79 -9.54 -12.39 1.18
C THR A 79 -8.82 -11.92 2.44
N ILE A 80 -8.31 -12.87 3.24
CA ILE A 80 -7.61 -12.52 4.49
C ILE A 80 -6.31 -11.78 4.22
N ALA A 81 -5.56 -12.16 3.18
CA ALA A 81 -4.31 -11.48 2.82
C ALA A 81 -4.52 -10.00 2.47
N LYS A 82 -5.56 -9.69 1.67
CA LYS A 82 -5.93 -8.32 1.33
C LYS A 82 -6.33 -7.52 2.57
N GLU A 83 -7.13 -8.11 3.45
CA GLU A 83 -7.57 -7.45 4.68
C GLU A 83 -6.37 -7.15 5.61
N ARG A 84 -5.47 -8.11 5.82
CA ARG A 84 -4.28 -7.94 6.65
C ARG A 84 -3.32 -6.90 6.08
N ALA A 85 -3.19 -6.84 4.75
CA ALA A 85 -2.40 -5.79 4.09
C ALA A 85 -3.00 -4.39 4.32
N GLN A 86 -4.33 -4.25 4.22
CA GLN A 86 -5.03 -2.98 4.50
C GLN A 86 -4.89 -2.55 5.97
N GLN A 87 -4.89 -3.51 6.89
CA GLN A 87 -4.65 -3.29 8.32
C GLN A 87 -3.17 -3.06 8.65
N SER A 88 -2.27 -3.05 7.65
CA SER A 88 -0.82 -2.90 7.82
C SER A 88 -0.21 -3.94 8.75
N VAL A 89 -0.80 -5.13 8.83
CA VAL A 89 -0.24 -6.24 9.61
C VAL A 89 1.00 -6.78 8.89
N PRO A 90 2.16 -6.85 9.57
CA PRO A 90 3.38 -7.36 8.94
C PRO A 90 3.25 -8.83 8.53
N LEU A 91 3.78 -9.17 7.35
CA LEU A 91 3.70 -10.54 6.83
C LEU A 91 4.31 -11.57 7.80
N TYR A 92 5.44 -11.26 8.44
CA TYR A 92 6.11 -12.17 9.37
C TYR A 92 5.22 -12.54 10.57
N GLU A 93 4.37 -11.61 11.02
CA GLU A 93 3.48 -11.82 12.15
C GLU A 93 2.36 -12.79 11.78
N VAL A 94 1.79 -12.63 10.59
CA VAL A 94 0.81 -13.60 10.06
C VAL A 94 1.46 -14.99 9.92
N MET A 95 2.69 -15.06 9.41
CA MET A 95 3.42 -16.33 9.27
C MET A 95 3.69 -17.00 10.61
N GLU A 96 4.01 -16.23 11.65
CA GLU A 96 4.15 -16.74 13.02
C GLU A 96 2.85 -17.38 13.51
N HIS A 97 1.73 -16.67 13.38
CA HIS A 97 0.42 -17.16 13.82
C HIS A 97 -0.08 -18.37 13.01
N LEU A 98 0.18 -18.40 11.70
CA LEU A 98 -0.10 -19.56 10.86
C LEU A 98 0.74 -20.78 11.28
N GLY A 99 2.01 -20.55 11.62
CA GLY A 99 2.90 -21.59 12.16
C GLY A 99 2.44 -22.15 13.51
N GLN A 100 1.92 -21.29 14.40
CA GLN A 100 1.30 -21.72 15.66
C GLN A 100 0.06 -22.56 15.41
N LEU A 101 -0.83 -22.13 14.51
CA LEU A 101 -2.05 -22.87 14.17
C LEU A 101 -1.73 -24.24 13.56
N ARG A 102 -0.70 -24.34 12.70
CA ARG A 102 -0.21 -25.62 12.16
C ARG A 102 0.24 -26.59 13.24
N LYS A 103 0.91 -26.10 14.29
CA LYS A 103 1.33 -26.95 15.43
C LYS A 103 0.11 -27.49 16.18
N ILE A 104 -0.87 -26.64 16.46
CA ILE A 104 -2.12 -27.03 17.14
C ILE A 104 -2.89 -28.06 16.30
N TYR A 105 -2.93 -27.87 14.98
CA TYR A 105 -3.52 -28.83 14.05
C TYR A 105 -2.87 -30.22 14.18
N TRP A 106 -1.54 -30.29 14.19
CA TRP A 106 -0.80 -31.55 14.39
C TRP A 106 -0.98 -32.16 15.78
N THR A 107 -1.15 -31.34 16.82
CA THR A 107 -1.53 -31.85 18.15
C THR A 107 -2.89 -32.54 18.10
N CYS A 108 -3.87 -31.96 17.40
CA CYS A 108 -5.18 -32.60 17.22
C CYS A 108 -5.08 -33.93 16.45
N VAL A 109 -4.30 -33.97 15.36
CA VAL A 109 -4.03 -35.22 14.62
C VAL A 109 -3.37 -36.25 15.53
N ARG A 110 -2.46 -35.86 16.43
CA ARG A 110 -1.85 -36.79 17.40
C ARG A 110 -2.87 -37.38 18.36
N HIS A 111 -3.77 -36.57 18.93
CA HIS A 111 -4.84 -37.06 19.80
C HIS A 111 -5.76 -38.05 19.08
N PHE A 112 -6.00 -37.86 17.77
CA PHE A 112 -6.74 -38.86 16.99
C PHE A 112 -6.07 -40.24 16.99
N PHE A 113 -4.73 -40.30 16.88
CA PHE A 113 -4.00 -41.58 16.98
C PHE A 113 -4.06 -42.21 18.38
N GLU A 114 -4.27 -41.41 19.43
CA GLU A 114 -4.42 -41.91 20.80
C GLU A 114 -5.82 -42.47 21.05
N GLU A 115 -6.84 -41.97 20.35
CA GLU A 115 -8.24 -42.40 20.48
C GLU A 115 -8.66 -43.50 19.48
N VAL A 116 -7.97 -43.60 18.33
CA VAL A 116 -8.39 -44.46 17.21
C VAL A 116 -7.28 -45.45 16.82
N ASP A 117 -7.39 -46.67 17.35
CA ASP A 117 -6.41 -47.77 17.16
C ASP A 117 -6.22 -48.22 15.69
N ARG A 118 -7.17 -47.91 14.80
CA ARG A 118 -7.13 -48.34 13.40
C ARG A 118 -6.24 -47.45 12.51
N ALA A 119 -5.86 -46.26 12.97
CA ALA A 119 -4.94 -45.39 12.24
C ALA A 119 -3.48 -45.87 12.41
N ASN A 120 -2.70 -45.86 11.33
CA ASN A 120 -1.30 -46.31 11.38
C ASN A 120 -0.32 -45.29 10.79
N SER A 121 0.98 -45.61 10.82
CA SER A 121 2.04 -44.70 10.36
C SER A 121 1.96 -44.35 8.87
N GLN A 122 1.38 -45.21 8.02
CA GLN A 122 1.17 -44.88 6.61
C GLN A 122 0.07 -43.82 6.44
N ASP A 123 -0.98 -43.86 7.26
CA ASP A 123 -1.99 -42.81 7.30
C ASP A 123 -1.37 -41.48 7.75
N ALA A 124 -0.51 -41.52 8.79
CA ALA A 124 0.21 -40.35 9.28
C ALA A 124 1.08 -39.70 8.18
N LEU A 125 1.84 -40.51 7.42
CA LEU A 125 2.68 -40.02 6.33
C LEU A 125 1.84 -39.40 5.22
N ARG A 126 0.76 -40.08 4.77
CA ARG A 126 -0.14 -39.56 3.74
C ARG A 126 -0.78 -38.24 4.17
N TRP A 127 -1.30 -38.17 5.39
CA TRP A 127 -1.90 -36.94 5.90
C TRP A 127 -0.87 -35.83 6.07
N SER A 128 0.37 -36.17 6.41
CA SER A 128 1.47 -35.20 6.46
C SER A 128 1.76 -34.59 5.11
N GLU A 129 1.85 -35.40 4.06
CA GLU A 129 2.03 -34.92 2.69
C GLU A 129 0.87 -34.01 2.27
N MET A 130 -0.38 -34.44 2.51
CA MET A 130 -1.57 -33.63 2.19
C MET A 130 -1.60 -32.29 2.94
N LEU A 131 -1.27 -32.30 4.24
CA LEU A 131 -1.24 -31.10 5.06
C LEU A 131 -0.11 -30.17 4.64
N ASN A 132 1.10 -30.69 4.40
CA ASN A 132 2.22 -29.85 3.95
C ASN A 132 1.90 -29.20 2.61
N ASP A 133 1.37 -29.95 1.64
CA ASP A 133 0.96 -29.43 0.34
C ASP A 133 -0.03 -28.25 0.47
N ILE A 134 -1.09 -28.41 1.27
CA ILE A 134 -2.10 -27.35 1.40
C ILE A 134 -1.55 -26.14 2.17
N PHE A 135 -0.75 -26.37 3.19
CA PHE A 135 -0.16 -25.29 3.98
C PHE A 135 0.89 -24.50 3.20
N ASP A 136 1.67 -25.16 2.35
CA ASP A 136 2.64 -24.51 1.46
C ASP A 136 1.91 -23.67 0.41
N PHE A 137 0.82 -24.20 -0.15
CA PHE A 137 -0.06 -23.45 -1.04
C PHE A 137 -0.65 -22.19 -0.36
N ILE A 138 -1.16 -22.33 0.87
CA ILE A 138 -1.67 -21.21 1.66
C ILE A 138 -0.60 -20.16 1.89
N ILE A 139 0.61 -20.56 2.30
CA ILE A 139 1.71 -19.62 2.54
C ILE A 139 2.03 -18.84 1.27
N GLU A 140 2.18 -19.54 0.15
CA GLU A 140 2.53 -18.92 -1.12
C GLU A 140 1.44 -17.95 -1.60
N SER A 141 0.18 -18.42 -1.61
CA SER A 141 -0.97 -17.62 -2.01
C SER A 141 -1.16 -16.40 -1.12
N PHE A 142 -1.09 -16.59 0.20
CA PHE A 142 -1.23 -15.49 1.16
C PHE A 142 -0.13 -14.45 0.97
N ALA A 143 1.13 -14.88 0.90
CA ALA A 143 2.28 -13.98 0.75
C ALA A 143 2.18 -13.16 -0.55
N ARG A 144 1.77 -13.80 -1.66
CA ARG A 144 1.55 -13.14 -2.95
C ARG A 144 0.46 -12.08 -2.85
N HIS A 145 -0.73 -12.44 -2.36
CA HIS A 145 -1.86 -11.53 -2.25
C HIS A 145 -1.62 -10.38 -1.28
N HIS A 146 -0.95 -10.66 -0.16
CA HIS A 146 -0.58 -9.65 0.82
C HIS A 146 0.41 -8.66 0.22
N HIS A 147 1.45 -9.16 -0.45
CA HIS A 147 2.42 -8.32 -1.14
C HIS A 147 1.77 -7.44 -2.20
N GLU A 148 0.94 -8.01 -3.08
CA GLU A 148 0.23 -7.24 -4.11
C GLU A 148 -0.69 -6.17 -3.51
N ALA A 149 -1.46 -6.51 -2.48
CA ALA A 149 -2.36 -5.57 -1.82
C ALA A 149 -1.58 -4.45 -1.11
N HIS A 150 -0.45 -4.79 -0.48
CA HIS A 150 0.42 -3.82 0.17
C HIS A 150 1.10 -2.89 -0.85
N GLN A 151 1.58 -3.43 -1.99
CA GLN A 151 2.14 -2.63 -3.08
C GLN A 151 1.10 -1.68 -3.69
N ARG A 152 -0.14 -2.15 -3.91
CA ARG A 152 -1.24 -1.27 -4.36
C ARG A 152 -1.52 -0.16 -3.36
N LEU A 153 -1.51 -0.47 -2.07
CA LEU A 153 -1.68 0.54 -1.02
C LEU A 153 -0.56 1.58 -1.07
N LEU A 154 0.70 1.16 -1.14
CA LEU A 154 1.84 2.07 -1.26
C LEU A 154 1.78 2.93 -2.54
N ALA A 155 1.46 2.33 -3.67
CA ALA A 155 1.30 3.04 -4.94
C ALA A 155 0.21 4.11 -4.86
N SER A 156 -0.96 3.78 -4.29
CA SER A 156 -2.05 4.75 -4.09
C SER A 156 -1.65 5.89 -3.13
N GLN A 157 -0.84 5.60 -2.11
CA GLN A 157 -0.30 6.64 -1.22
C GLN A 157 0.69 7.54 -1.95
N GLN A 158 1.44 7.02 -2.91
CA GLN A 158 2.41 7.76 -3.71
C GLN A 158 1.74 8.63 -4.78
N GLU A 159 0.69 8.14 -5.45
CA GLU A 159 -0.11 8.93 -6.40
C GLU A 159 -0.76 10.16 -5.73
N VAL A 160 -1.24 10.02 -4.49
CA VAL A 160 -1.76 11.16 -3.71
C VAL A 160 -0.68 12.20 -3.42
N ILE A 161 0.58 11.80 -3.24
CA ILE A 161 1.70 12.73 -3.03
C ILE A 161 2.01 13.52 -4.31
N ASP A 162 1.80 12.91 -5.48
CA ASP A 162 2.02 13.57 -6.77
C ASP A 162 0.85 14.48 -7.18
N GLU A 163 -0.41 14.09 -6.95
CA GLU A 163 -1.59 14.94 -7.19
C GLU A 163 -1.65 16.15 -6.24
N LEU A 164 -1.06 16.05 -5.04
CA LEU A 164 -0.94 17.17 -4.09
C LEU A 164 0.28 18.05 -4.36
N SER A 165 1.10 17.74 -5.36
CA SER A 165 2.29 18.53 -5.67
C SER A 165 1.91 19.79 -6.47
N SER A 166 1.67 20.86 -5.72
CA SER A 166 1.54 22.26 -6.15
C SER A 166 0.29 22.58 -7.00
N PRO A 167 -0.90 22.66 -6.38
CA PRO A 167 -2.06 23.20 -7.06
C PRO A 167 -1.83 24.67 -7.42
N VAL A 168 -2.25 25.08 -8.62
CA VAL A 168 -2.37 26.50 -8.95
C VAL A 168 -3.45 27.10 -8.06
N ILE A 169 -3.06 27.98 -7.13
CA ILE A 169 -3.93 28.62 -6.15
C ILE A 169 -4.45 29.94 -6.73
N PRO A 170 -5.73 30.06 -7.11
CA PRO A 170 -6.30 31.33 -7.55
C PRO A 170 -6.38 32.30 -6.38
N ILE A 171 -5.84 33.50 -6.54
CA ILE A 171 -5.90 34.56 -5.52
C ILE A 171 -6.84 35.70 -5.90
N ARG A 172 -7.07 35.90 -7.19
CA ARG A 172 -8.09 36.81 -7.73
C ARG A 172 -8.41 36.43 -9.17
N LYS A 173 -9.45 37.04 -9.76
CA LYS A 173 -9.85 36.75 -11.14
C LYS A 173 -8.67 36.96 -12.10
N GLY A 174 -8.31 35.91 -12.85
CA GLY A 174 -7.20 35.93 -13.80
C GLY A 174 -5.82 35.82 -13.16
N VAL A 175 -5.68 35.64 -11.85
CA VAL A 175 -4.36 35.55 -11.20
C VAL A 175 -4.28 34.34 -10.27
N GLY A 176 -3.26 33.52 -10.48
CA GLY A 176 -2.93 32.38 -9.64
C GLY A 176 -1.50 32.37 -9.14
N ILE A 177 -1.23 31.54 -8.14
CA ILE A 177 0.10 31.26 -7.60
C ILE A 177 0.39 29.76 -7.73
N LEU A 178 1.59 29.41 -8.16
CA LEU A 178 2.15 28.07 -8.16
C LEU A 178 3.31 28.00 -7.14
N PRO A 179 3.06 27.56 -5.89
CA PRO A 179 4.09 27.46 -4.87
C PRO A 179 4.88 26.16 -4.99
N LEU A 180 6.15 26.25 -5.38
CA LEU A 180 7.02 25.07 -5.49
C LEU A 180 7.70 24.79 -4.15
N VAL A 181 7.52 23.57 -3.62
CA VAL A 181 7.97 23.20 -2.27
C VAL A 181 8.80 21.91 -2.28
N GLY A 182 9.94 21.94 -1.59
CA GLY A 182 10.78 20.77 -1.34
C GLY A 182 11.76 20.45 -2.47
N GLY A 183 12.36 19.26 -2.42
CA GLY A 183 13.21 18.77 -3.49
C GLY A 183 12.36 18.36 -4.70
N ILE A 184 12.66 18.93 -5.86
CA ILE A 184 11.95 18.64 -7.11
C ILE A 184 12.86 17.79 -7.98
N ASP A 185 12.46 16.55 -8.24
CA ASP A 185 13.11 15.69 -9.23
C ASP A 185 12.48 15.90 -10.62
N THR A 186 13.04 15.24 -11.64
CA THR A 186 12.60 15.41 -13.04
C THR A 186 11.16 14.90 -13.28
N TYR A 187 10.72 13.87 -12.55
CA TYR A 187 9.37 13.33 -12.71
C TYR A 187 8.34 14.28 -12.10
N ARG A 188 8.57 14.70 -10.85
CA ARG A 188 7.70 15.66 -10.15
C ARG A 188 7.65 16.99 -10.89
N ALA A 189 8.78 17.50 -11.39
CA ALA A 189 8.79 18.71 -12.20
C ALA A 189 7.86 18.58 -13.41
N LYS A 190 7.95 17.49 -14.17
CA LYS A 190 7.07 17.28 -15.33
C LYS A 190 5.59 17.31 -14.95
N VAL A 191 5.19 16.57 -13.90
CA VAL A 191 3.79 16.50 -13.44
C VAL A 191 3.29 17.87 -12.97
N ILE A 192 4.06 18.57 -12.14
CA ILE A 192 3.71 19.91 -11.62
C ILE A 192 3.53 20.89 -12.79
N LEU A 193 4.44 20.87 -13.74
CA LEU A 193 4.45 21.84 -14.84
C LEU A 193 3.32 21.55 -15.85
N GLU A 194 3.03 20.29 -16.18
CA GLU A 194 1.88 19.90 -17.02
C GLU A 194 0.56 20.32 -16.35
N THR A 195 0.41 20.01 -15.06
CA THR A 195 -0.79 20.37 -14.27
C THR A 195 -0.97 21.89 -14.19
N ALA A 196 0.11 22.65 -13.99
CA ALA A 196 0.06 24.11 -13.92
C ALA A 196 -0.41 24.76 -15.23
N LEU A 197 -0.01 24.21 -16.38
CA LEU A 197 -0.46 24.67 -17.69
C LEU A 197 -1.96 24.42 -17.89
N GLU A 198 -2.44 23.22 -17.56
CA GLU A 198 -3.85 22.84 -17.67
C GLU A 198 -4.74 23.67 -16.73
N GLU A 199 -4.35 23.80 -15.46
CA GLU A 199 -5.10 24.59 -14.47
C GLU A 199 -5.10 26.08 -14.84
N SER A 200 -4.01 26.62 -15.39
CA SER A 200 -3.97 28.01 -15.86
C SER A 200 -4.97 28.26 -16.99
N ALA A 201 -5.10 27.32 -17.93
CA ALA A 201 -6.07 27.41 -19.01
C ALA A 201 -7.52 27.26 -18.50
N LYS A 202 -7.77 26.25 -17.65
CA LYS A 202 -9.09 25.95 -17.08
C LYS A 202 -9.61 27.08 -16.19
N GLN A 203 -8.74 27.70 -15.40
CA GLN A 203 -9.07 28.84 -14.52
C GLN A 203 -9.04 30.19 -15.26
N GLN A 204 -8.72 30.21 -16.56
CA GLN A 204 -8.62 31.42 -17.39
C GLN A 204 -7.68 32.48 -16.77
N LEU A 205 -6.50 32.03 -16.35
CA LEU A 205 -5.50 32.93 -15.79
C LEU A 205 -4.93 33.85 -16.89
N THR A 206 -4.63 35.08 -16.52
CA THR A 206 -3.82 36.03 -17.30
C THR A 206 -2.42 36.16 -16.71
N THR A 207 -2.25 35.83 -15.43
CA THR A 207 -0.97 35.92 -14.72
C THR A 207 -0.80 34.74 -13.76
N LEU A 208 0.37 34.10 -13.80
CA LEU A 208 0.77 33.04 -12.87
C LEU A 208 2.06 33.43 -12.14
N TYR A 209 2.00 33.47 -10.81
CA TYR A 209 3.14 33.70 -9.94
C TYR A 209 3.77 32.36 -9.56
N ILE A 210 5.02 32.12 -9.91
CA ILE A 210 5.72 30.88 -9.58
C ILE A 210 6.71 31.18 -8.45
N ASP A 211 6.47 30.62 -7.27
CA ASP A 211 7.29 30.86 -6.10
C ASP A 211 8.28 29.71 -5.85
N LEU A 212 9.57 30.04 -5.87
CA LEU A 212 10.69 29.12 -5.69
C LEU A 212 11.33 29.21 -4.29
N SER A 213 10.75 30.00 -3.39
CA SER A 213 11.33 30.30 -2.07
C SER A 213 11.63 29.04 -1.24
N ALA A 214 10.76 28.03 -1.34
CA ALA A 214 10.83 26.75 -0.64
C ALA A 214 11.52 25.62 -1.44
N VAL A 215 12.21 25.95 -2.54
CA VAL A 215 13.00 25.01 -3.33
C VAL A 215 14.49 25.20 -3.02
N PRO A 216 15.14 24.24 -2.33
CA PRO A 216 16.54 24.41 -1.89
C PRO A 216 17.55 24.20 -3.03
N ILE A 217 17.26 23.30 -3.98
CA ILE A 217 18.14 22.94 -5.11
C ILE A 217 17.26 22.66 -6.33
N VAL A 218 17.62 23.25 -7.47
CA VAL A 218 17.03 22.96 -8.79
C VAL A 218 18.14 22.39 -9.66
N ASP A 219 17.99 21.16 -10.14
CA ASP A 219 18.91 20.61 -11.14
C ASP A 219 18.68 21.29 -12.50
N THR A 220 19.70 21.29 -13.34
CA THR A 220 19.73 21.81 -14.70
C THR A 220 18.51 21.35 -15.52
N MET A 221 18.10 20.08 -15.37
CA MET A 221 16.94 19.52 -16.07
C MET A 221 15.63 20.17 -15.60
N VAL A 222 15.45 20.34 -14.28
CA VAL A 222 14.26 20.97 -13.70
C VAL A 222 14.19 22.44 -14.05
N ALA A 223 15.33 23.15 -14.03
CA ALA A 223 15.42 24.52 -14.49
C ALA A 223 14.94 24.62 -15.94
N HIS A 224 15.48 23.79 -16.84
CA HIS A 224 15.08 23.78 -18.25
C HIS A 224 13.57 23.57 -18.43
N GLN A 225 12.98 22.60 -17.73
CA GLN A 225 11.55 22.34 -17.79
C GLN A 225 10.71 23.52 -17.26
N LEU A 226 11.13 24.18 -16.18
CA LEU A 226 10.45 25.35 -15.64
C LEU A 226 10.36 26.48 -16.69
N PHE A 227 11.46 26.75 -17.40
CA PHE A 227 11.45 27.79 -18.42
C PHE A 227 10.63 27.41 -19.66
N GLN A 228 10.62 26.13 -20.05
CA GLN A 228 9.71 25.63 -21.08
C GLN A 228 8.23 25.83 -20.70
N LEU A 229 7.86 25.64 -19.43
CA LEU A 229 6.51 25.95 -18.95
C LEU A 229 6.19 27.43 -19.16
N MET A 230 7.09 28.33 -18.76
CA MET A 230 6.86 29.77 -18.89
C MET A 230 6.67 30.21 -20.34
N ASP A 231 7.41 29.61 -21.27
CA ASP A 231 7.22 29.82 -22.70
C ASP A 231 5.86 29.28 -23.17
N SER A 232 5.44 28.11 -22.67
CA SER A 232 4.15 27.50 -22.98
C SER A 232 2.97 28.32 -22.44
N LEU A 233 3.07 28.82 -21.21
CA LEU A 233 2.13 29.75 -20.58
C LEU A 233 1.99 31.03 -21.40
N ARG A 234 3.11 31.60 -21.87
CA ARG A 234 3.11 32.80 -22.72
C ARG A 234 2.37 32.56 -24.04
N ILE A 235 2.52 31.38 -24.66
CA ILE A 235 1.84 31.03 -25.91
C ILE A 235 0.31 31.01 -25.71
N ILE A 236 -0.17 30.56 -24.55
CA ILE A 236 -1.61 30.55 -24.23
C ILE A 236 -2.11 31.86 -23.61
N GLY A 237 -1.28 32.90 -23.55
CA GLY A 237 -1.66 34.23 -23.08
C GLY A 237 -1.57 34.44 -21.56
N VAL A 238 -0.84 33.57 -20.85
CA VAL A 238 -0.60 33.67 -19.40
C VAL A 238 0.79 34.27 -19.16
N GLU A 239 0.86 35.44 -18.53
CA GLU A 239 2.13 36.06 -18.10
C GLU A 239 2.69 35.32 -16.87
N SER A 240 3.95 34.92 -16.92
CA SER A 240 4.62 34.27 -15.78
C SER A 240 5.47 35.28 -14.99
N VAL A 241 5.31 35.28 -13.67
CA VAL A 241 6.10 36.09 -12.73
C VAL A 241 6.84 35.17 -11.77
N LEU A 242 8.17 35.33 -11.64
CA LEU A 242 8.98 34.50 -10.74
C LEU A 242 9.23 35.21 -9.41
N SER A 243 9.18 34.45 -8.31
CA SER A 243 9.62 34.91 -7.00
C SER A 243 10.53 33.91 -6.30
N GLY A 244 11.38 34.38 -5.39
CA GLY A 244 12.16 33.51 -4.51
C GLY A 244 13.31 32.77 -5.22
N ILE A 245 13.80 33.30 -6.35
CA ILE A 245 14.94 32.71 -7.07
C ILE A 245 16.20 32.82 -6.21
N ARG A 246 16.80 31.67 -5.89
CA ARG A 246 18.10 31.60 -5.21
C ARG A 246 19.25 31.88 -6.19
N PRO A 247 20.40 32.40 -5.72
CA PRO A 247 21.55 32.73 -6.59
C PRO A 247 22.01 31.57 -7.49
N GLU A 248 21.95 30.33 -7.01
CA GLU A 248 22.38 29.13 -7.73
C GLU A 248 21.49 28.84 -8.95
N ILE A 249 20.18 29.08 -8.80
CA ILE A 249 19.19 28.94 -9.88
C ILE A 249 19.42 30.02 -10.94
N ALA A 250 19.71 31.25 -10.51
CA ALA A 250 20.00 32.36 -11.41
C ALA A 250 21.26 32.08 -12.26
N GLN A 251 22.32 31.55 -11.65
CA GLN A 251 23.55 31.16 -12.37
C GLN A 251 23.29 30.03 -13.40
N THR A 252 22.48 29.05 -13.02
CA THR A 252 22.08 27.94 -13.90
C THR A 252 21.32 28.47 -15.11
N ALA A 253 20.38 29.39 -14.92
CA ALA A 253 19.61 29.98 -16.00
C ALA A 253 20.46 30.80 -16.98
N VAL A 254 21.47 31.54 -16.48
CA VAL A 254 22.46 32.22 -17.32
C VAL A 254 23.30 31.21 -18.12
N THR A 255 23.72 30.12 -17.49
CA THR A 255 24.50 29.04 -18.14
C THR A 255 23.71 28.36 -19.25
N LEU A 256 22.40 28.18 -19.05
CA LEU A 256 21.47 27.63 -20.04
C LEU A 256 21.11 28.62 -21.16
N GLY A 257 21.59 29.87 -21.11
CA GLY A 257 21.35 30.88 -22.14
C GLY A 257 19.92 31.44 -22.13
N ILE A 258 19.26 31.45 -20.98
CA ILE A 258 17.85 31.81 -20.84
C ILE A 258 17.70 33.33 -20.79
N ASP A 259 16.84 33.88 -21.64
CA ASP A 259 16.60 35.33 -21.72
C ASP A 259 15.49 35.75 -20.75
N PHE A 260 15.87 36.46 -19.69
CA PHE A 260 14.94 37.02 -18.70
C PHE A 260 14.34 38.37 -19.08
N LYS A 261 14.66 38.96 -20.25
CA LYS A 261 14.19 40.31 -20.63
C LYS A 261 12.68 40.50 -20.51
N ASN A 262 11.91 39.44 -20.70
CA ASN A 262 10.44 39.47 -20.68
C ASN A 262 9.84 38.72 -19.48
N ILE A 263 10.64 38.42 -18.46
CA ILE A 263 10.22 37.72 -17.25
C ILE A 263 10.37 38.67 -16.07
N LYS A 264 9.27 38.96 -15.38
CA LYS A 264 9.31 39.70 -14.11
C LYS A 264 9.83 38.78 -13.01
N VAL A 265 10.84 39.23 -12.28
CA VAL A 265 11.46 38.49 -11.17
C VAL A 265 11.48 39.35 -9.93
N TYR A 266 11.05 38.79 -8.80
CA TYR A 266 11.05 39.44 -7.48
C TYR A 266 11.80 38.60 -6.46
N ALA A 267 12.32 39.23 -5.41
CA ALA A 267 13.09 38.52 -4.39
C ALA A 267 12.23 37.55 -3.57
N ASN A 268 10.94 37.84 -3.39
CA ASN A 268 9.99 37.01 -2.69
C ASN A 268 8.57 37.26 -3.19
N LEU A 269 7.65 36.34 -2.86
CA LEU A 269 6.26 36.38 -3.33
C LEU A 269 5.53 37.64 -2.85
N MET A 270 5.82 38.14 -1.64
CA MET A 270 5.20 39.36 -1.10
C MET A 270 5.47 40.56 -2.01
N GLN A 271 6.73 40.80 -2.39
CA GLN A 271 7.09 41.87 -3.33
C GLN A 271 6.44 41.71 -4.71
N ALA A 272 6.28 40.47 -5.17
CA ALA A 272 5.65 40.18 -6.45
C ALA A 272 4.14 40.51 -6.45
N LEU A 273 3.47 40.25 -5.32
CA LEU A 273 2.05 40.54 -5.13
C LEU A 273 1.79 42.03 -4.88
N ASP A 274 2.65 42.72 -4.13
CA ASP A 274 2.55 44.17 -3.93
C ASP A 274 2.62 44.93 -5.26
N ALA A 275 3.46 44.47 -6.19
CA ALA A 275 3.58 45.04 -7.53
C ALA A 275 2.33 44.86 -8.41
N LEU A 276 1.34 44.09 -7.95
CA LEU A 276 0.09 43.81 -8.64
C LEU A 276 -1.08 44.70 -8.20
N GLU A 277 -0.87 45.50 -7.16
CA GLU A 277 -1.79 46.56 -6.70
C GLU A 277 -1.53 47.93 -7.37
N HIS A 278 -0.60 47.99 -8.32
CA HIS A 278 -0.18 49.19 -9.06
C HIS A 278 -0.28 48.97 -10.57
#